data_AF-A0AB34IXT4-F1
#
_entry.id   AF-A0AB34IXT4-F1
#
_cell.length_a   1.000
_cell.length_b   1.000
_cell.length_c   1.000
_cell.angle_alpha   90.00
_cell.angle_beta   90.00
_cell.angle_gamma   90.00
#
_symmetry.space_group_name_H-M   'P 1'
#
loop_
_entity.id
_entity.type
_entity.pdbx_description
1 polymer ?
#
loop_
_entity_poly.entity_id
_entity_poly.type
_entity_poly.pdbx_seq_one_letter_code
_entity_poly.pdbx_strand_id
1 'polypeptide(L)'
;MPKQLYGHKNPRSKIPSSTEDSSGWLTLMAGLPEDKRHAAIVRAAEEVSLCLPDGMRDSFAAMLAESAEARRVDCDEAWVALLIELCSDFGVPLGAEEEVEGADEAERAGAVELLAALRRHKVVSREPPPPPPLRQGDAVLAVLQEDGDWHEAIVESLKLPPSGGGAPRVAVRFVEWQKLQETMRHKVISMVEVADDEGAAESEGECEMCHRSMRLTFHHLVPKETHGRYLGKALPPGVSEAARAAGMEPQPSRELLNRYGAMLCRFCHSTVHRFAPNAVLAERFNTVEKLLAQPEIESFVRFASRQRIGKAGRTR
;
A
#
# COMPACT_ATOMS: atom_id res chain seq x y z
N MET A 1 33.93 14.09 -31.25
CA MET A 1 34.01 12.99 -30.28
C MET A 1 33.05 13.29 -29.15
N PRO A 2 31.99 12.49 -28.93
CA PRO A 2 31.06 12.76 -27.85
C PRO A 2 31.77 12.55 -26.50
N LYS A 3 31.67 13.57 -25.64
CA LYS A 3 32.30 13.63 -24.32
C LYS A 3 31.73 12.52 -23.44
N GLN A 4 32.62 11.84 -22.73
CA GLN A 4 32.32 10.88 -21.67
C GLN A 4 31.53 11.61 -20.56
N LEU A 5 30.24 11.27 -20.40
CA LEU A 5 29.27 12.02 -19.58
C LEU A 5 29.03 11.45 -18.18
N TYR A 6 29.92 10.60 -17.64
CA TYR A 6 29.71 10.00 -16.32
C TYR A 6 30.92 10.20 -15.41
N GLY A 7 30.72 11.06 -14.39
CA GLY A 7 31.67 11.37 -13.34
C GLY A 7 31.47 10.50 -12.10
N HIS A 8 32.60 9.94 -11.66
CA HIS A 8 32.96 9.35 -10.37
C HIS A 8 32.05 8.30 -9.68
N LYS A 9 32.56 7.06 -9.75
CA LYS A 9 32.14 5.87 -9.00
C LYS A 9 32.13 6.14 -7.49
N ASN A 10 30.98 5.95 -6.84
CA ASN A 10 30.91 5.76 -5.39
C ASN A 10 30.90 4.24 -5.08
N PRO A 11 31.72 3.73 -4.14
CA PRO A 11 31.83 2.29 -3.91
C PRO A 11 30.55 1.72 -3.27
N ARG A 12 30.05 0.62 -3.85
CA ARG A 12 28.86 -0.11 -3.42
C ARG A 12 28.99 -0.56 -1.95
N SER A 13 28.11 -0.07 -1.08
CA SER A 13 27.85 -0.70 0.22
C SER A 13 26.94 -1.92 0.01
N LYS A 14 27.45 -3.12 0.35
CA LYS A 14 26.66 -4.34 0.40
C LYS A 14 25.77 -4.30 1.64
N ILE A 15 24.45 -4.31 1.44
CA ILE A 15 23.47 -4.49 2.52
C ILE A 15 23.35 -6.01 2.76
N PRO A 16 23.52 -6.50 4.01
CA PRO A 16 23.35 -7.91 4.32
C PRO A 16 21.87 -8.28 4.32
N SER A 17 21.59 -9.45 3.73
CA SER A 17 20.32 -10.14 3.83
C SER A 17 20.12 -10.59 5.29
N SER A 18 19.12 -10.03 5.96
CA SER A 18 18.63 -10.53 7.25
C SER A 18 17.20 -11.05 7.08
N THR A 19 17.12 -12.38 7.13
CA THR A 19 16.09 -13.24 7.73
C THR A 19 14.74 -12.61 8.10
N GLU A 20 13.72 -13.09 7.38
CA GLU A 20 12.34 -13.42 7.80
C GLU A 20 11.78 -12.71 9.03
N ASP A 21 10.94 -11.70 8.78
CA ASP A 21 10.01 -11.17 9.78
C ASP A 21 8.56 -11.39 9.33
N SER A 22 7.77 -11.95 10.24
CA SER A 22 6.45 -12.52 10.02
C SER A 22 5.36 -11.45 10.13
N SER A 23 5.03 -10.76 9.04
CA SER A 23 3.72 -10.09 8.82
C SER A 23 3.75 -9.40 7.46
N GLY A 24 3.33 -10.13 6.43
CA GLY A 24 3.30 -9.63 5.06
C GLY A 24 1.91 -9.20 4.63
N TRP A 25 1.88 -8.40 3.57
CA TRP A 25 0.70 -7.82 2.92
C TRP A 25 -0.38 -8.87 2.54
N LEU A 26 -1.60 -8.45 2.22
CA LEU A 26 -2.59 -9.35 1.62
C LEU A 26 -3.39 -8.65 0.54
N THR A 27 -2.84 -8.66 -0.67
CA THR A 27 -3.56 -8.15 -1.84
C THR A 27 -4.08 -9.32 -2.65
N LEU A 28 -5.31 -9.25 -3.15
CA LEU A 28 -5.79 -10.16 -4.19
C LEU A 28 -4.83 -10.11 -5.38
N MET A 29 -4.37 -11.28 -5.85
CA MET A 29 -3.49 -11.37 -7.01
C MET A 29 -4.23 -11.00 -8.30
N ALA A 30 -4.26 -9.71 -8.63
CA ALA A 30 -4.90 -9.17 -9.82
C ALA A 30 -4.20 -9.55 -11.14
N GLY A 31 -3.00 -10.14 -11.10
CA GLY A 31 -2.25 -10.58 -12.28
C GLY A 31 -2.56 -12.00 -12.77
N LEU A 32 -3.40 -12.76 -12.04
CA LEU A 32 -3.84 -14.09 -12.46
C LEU A 32 -5.05 -13.96 -13.41
N PRO A 33 -5.09 -14.72 -14.53
CA PRO A 33 -6.32 -14.90 -15.30
C PRO A 33 -7.48 -15.31 -14.38
N GLU A 34 -8.66 -14.74 -14.65
CA GLU A 34 -9.86 -14.86 -13.81
C GLU A 34 -10.22 -16.33 -13.50
N ASP A 35 -10.19 -17.18 -14.53
CA ASP A 35 -10.41 -18.63 -14.46
C ASP A 35 -9.44 -19.32 -13.48
N LYS A 36 -8.15 -18.96 -13.54
CA LYS A 36 -7.13 -19.52 -12.66
C LYS A 36 -7.27 -19.03 -11.23
N ARG A 37 -7.67 -17.77 -11.06
CA ARG A 37 -7.94 -17.17 -9.75
C ARG A 37 -9.15 -17.82 -9.09
N HIS A 38 -10.24 -18.03 -9.83
CA HIS A 38 -11.44 -18.69 -9.32
C HIS A 38 -11.14 -20.13 -8.91
N ALA A 39 -10.43 -20.89 -9.76
CA ALA A 39 -9.99 -22.24 -9.43
C ALA A 39 -9.08 -22.29 -8.19
N ALA A 40 -8.26 -21.27 -7.96
CA ALA A 40 -7.43 -21.17 -6.75
C ALA A 40 -8.26 -20.86 -5.49
N ILE A 41 -9.28 -20.00 -5.59
CA ILE A 41 -10.22 -19.73 -4.49
C ILE A 41 -10.98 -20.99 -4.09
N VAL A 42 -11.51 -21.73 -5.08
CA VAL A 42 -12.26 -22.96 -4.83
C VAL A 42 -11.38 -24.02 -4.15
N ARG A 43 -10.13 -24.20 -4.61
CA ARG A 43 -9.19 -25.13 -3.95
C ARG A 43 -8.86 -24.73 -2.52
N ALA A 44 -8.76 -23.44 -2.23
CA ALA A 44 -8.54 -22.96 -0.87
C ALA A 44 -9.75 -23.23 0.04
N ALA A 45 -10.97 -23.05 -0.47
CA ALA A 45 -12.20 -23.38 0.23
C ALA A 45 -12.32 -24.88 0.51
N GLU A 46 -12.03 -25.73 -0.48
CA GLU A 46 -12.03 -27.19 -0.34
C GLU A 46 -10.99 -27.68 0.69
N GLU A 47 -9.82 -27.05 0.74
CA GLU A 47 -8.76 -27.41 1.70
C GLU A 47 -9.21 -27.25 3.16
N VAL A 48 -10.01 -26.23 3.45
CA VAL A 48 -10.54 -25.99 4.80
C VAL A 48 -11.89 -26.67 5.03
N SER A 49 -12.29 -27.58 4.15
CA SER A 49 -13.58 -28.28 4.19
C SER A 49 -14.80 -27.35 4.16
N LEU A 50 -14.69 -26.20 3.49
CA LEU A 50 -15.83 -25.29 3.32
C LEU A 50 -16.87 -25.92 2.39
N CYS A 51 -18.08 -26.18 2.90
CA CYS A 51 -19.16 -26.85 2.19
C CYS A 51 -19.83 -25.96 1.14
N LEU A 52 -19.15 -25.65 0.04
CA LEU A 52 -19.71 -24.91 -1.09
C LEU A 52 -20.45 -25.86 -2.05
N PRO A 53 -21.77 -25.70 -2.29
CA PRO A 53 -22.49 -26.48 -3.30
C PRO A 53 -21.88 -26.29 -4.69
N ASP A 54 -21.85 -27.35 -5.51
CA ASP A 54 -21.18 -27.34 -6.83
C ASP A 54 -21.63 -26.19 -7.75
N GLY A 55 -22.92 -25.84 -7.71
CA GLY A 55 -23.48 -24.72 -8.48
C GLY A 55 -23.15 -23.31 -7.95
N MET A 56 -22.54 -23.20 -6.77
CA MET A 56 -22.21 -21.93 -6.12
C MET A 56 -20.71 -21.60 -6.11
N ARG A 57 -19.84 -22.57 -6.42
CA ARG A 57 -18.37 -22.43 -6.32
C ARG A 57 -17.82 -21.27 -7.15
N ASP A 58 -18.25 -21.16 -8.41
CA ASP A 58 -17.83 -20.08 -9.30
C ASP A 58 -18.37 -18.73 -8.85
N SER A 59 -19.63 -18.66 -8.43
CA SER A 59 -20.26 -17.44 -7.93
C SER A 59 -19.60 -16.94 -6.65
N PHE A 60 -19.25 -17.85 -5.73
CA PHE A 60 -18.50 -17.52 -4.51
C PHE A 60 -17.13 -16.94 -4.85
N ALA A 61 -16.40 -17.59 -5.76
CA ALA A 61 -15.07 -17.13 -6.16
C ALA A 61 -15.10 -15.76 -6.87
N ALA A 62 -16.09 -15.53 -7.73
CA ALA A 62 -16.29 -14.24 -8.39
C ALA A 62 -16.62 -13.14 -7.38
N MET A 63 -17.59 -13.39 -6.48
CA MET A 63 -18.03 -12.43 -5.47
C MET A 63 -16.91 -12.07 -4.48
N LEU A 64 -16.10 -13.05 -4.06
CA LEU A 64 -14.93 -12.82 -3.22
C LEU A 64 -13.93 -11.88 -3.91
N ALA A 65 -13.62 -12.16 -5.18
CA ALA A 65 -12.67 -11.36 -5.95
C ALA A 65 -13.18 -9.93 -6.17
N GLU A 66 -14.43 -9.77 -6.58
CA GLU A 66 -15.07 -8.47 -6.83
C GLU A 66 -15.17 -7.65 -5.55
N SER A 67 -15.61 -8.26 -4.45
CA SER A 67 -15.76 -7.58 -3.16
C SER A 67 -14.40 -7.17 -2.59
N ALA A 68 -13.39 -8.04 -2.70
CA ALA A 68 -12.03 -7.72 -2.26
C ALA A 68 -11.43 -6.54 -3.05
N GLU A 69 -11.66 -6.50 -4.37
CA GLU A 69 -11.21 -5.39 -5.23
C GLU A 69 -11.98 -4.10 -4.96
N ALA A 70 -13.30 -4.15 -4.92
CA ALA A 70 -14.18 -3.00 -4.70
C ALA A 70 -13.94 -2.35 -3.33
N ARG A 71 -13.74 -3.15 -2.28
CA ARG A 71 -13.47 -2.70 -0.91
C ARG A 71 -12.00 -2.47 -0.63
N ARG A 72 -11.12 -2.75 -1.61
CA ARG A 72 -9.65 -2.66 -1.49
C ARG A 72 -9.12 -3.38 -0.25
N VAL A 73 -9.57 -4.61 -0.07
CA VAL A 73 -9.19 -5.45 1.08
C VAL A 73 -7.70 -5.78 0.99
N ASP A 74 -6.93 -5.28 1.95
CA ASP A 74 -5.46 -5.23 1.87
C ASP A 74 -4.72 -5.69 3.15
N CYS A 75 -5.46 -6.17 4.15
CA CYS A 75 -4.95 -6.62 5.45
C CYS A 75 -5.76 -7.79 6.03
N ASP A 76 -5.16 -8.54 6.97
CA ASP A 76 -5.73 -9.76 7.56
C ASP A 76 -7.14 -9.53 8.13
N GLU A 77 -7.37 -8.49 8.93
CA GLU A 77 -8.69 -8.26 9.52
C GLU A 77 -9.74 -7.87 8.49
N ALA A 78 -9.38 -7.12 7.44
CA ALA A 78 -10.32 -6.77 6.38
C ALA A 78 -10.70 -8.02 5.57
N TRP A 79 -9.72 -8.91 5.34
CA TRP A 79 -9.97 -10.21 4.73
C TRP A 79 -10.85 -11.09 5.61
N VAL A 80 -10.54 -11.22 6.90
CA VAL A 80 -11.35 -11.96 7.86
C VAL A 80 -12.79 -11.44 7.89
N ALA A 81 -12.98 -10.12 7.97
CA ALA A 81 -14.32 -9.52 7.95
C ALA A 81 -15.07 -9.80 6.65
N LEU A 82 -14.42 -9.66 5.50
CA LEU A 82 -15.01 -9.98 4.20
C LEU A 82 -15.39 -11.47 4.10
N LEU A 83 -14.53 -12.37 4.58
CA LEU A 83 -14.78 -13.81 4.51
C LEU A 83 -15.98 -14.21 5.37
N ILE A 84 -16.09 -13.68 6.59
CA ILE A 84 -17.25 -13.93 7.47
C ILE A 84 -18.54 -13.44 6.80
N GLU A 85 -18.55 -12.20 6.29
CA GLU A 85 -19.71 -11.63 5.60
C GLU A 85 -20.11 -12.47 4.38
N LEU A 86 -19.15 -12.79 3.52
CA LEU A 86 -19.41 -13.55 2.30
C LEU A 86 -19.90 -14.97 2.59
N CYS A 87 -19.32 -15.65 3.58
CA CYS A 87 -19.74 -17.00 3.94
C CYS A 87 -21.16 -16.99 4.55
N SER A 88 -21.49 -15.97 5.35
CA SER A 88 -22.86 -15.74 5.82
C SER A 88 -23.84 -15.51 4.67
N ASP A 89 -23.49 -14.70 3.66
CA ASP A 89 -24.35 -14.44 2.50
C ASP A 89 -24.64 -15.69 1.66
N PHE A 90 -23.67 -16.61 1.60
CA PHE A 90 -23.82 -17.90 0.93
C PHE A 90 -24.44 -18.99 1.82
N GLY A 91 -24.72 -18.68 3.09
CA GLY A 91 -25.27 -19.63 4.06
C GLY A 91 -24.33 -20.78 4.39
N VAL A 92 -23.01 -20.52 4.36
CA VAL A 92 -21.97 -21.51 4.63
C VAL A 92 -21.23 -21.11 5.91
N PRO A 93 -21.40 -21.83 7.03
CA PRO A 93 -20.69 -21.48 8.27
C PRO A 93 -19.19 -21.76 8.15
N LEU A 94 -18.37 -20.91 8.77
CA LEU A 94 -16.92 -21.08 8.87
C LEU A 94 -16.52 -21.77 10.19
N GLY A 95 -17.36 -21.66 11.22
CA GLY A 95 -17.22 -22.36 12.50
C GLY A 95 -18.03 -23.67 12.55
N ALA A 96 -17.69 -24.55 13.50
CA ALA A 96 -18.57 -25.68 13.83
C ALA A 96 -19.88 -25.15 14.43
N GLU A 97 -21.01 -25.71 13.98
CA GLU A 97 -22.34 -25.43 14.56
C GLU A 97 -22.42 -26.05 15.97
N GLU A 98 -21.84 -25.39 16.97
CA GLU A 98 -22.09 -25.71 18.38
C GLU A 98 -22.73 -24.53 19.10
N GLU A 99 -23.83 -24.82 19.80
CA GLU A 99 -24.80 -23.84 20.28
C GLU A 99 -24.27 -22.95 21.44
N VAL A 100 -24.50 -21.64 21.27
CA VAL A 100 -24.72 -20.55 22.26
C VAL A 100 -23.53 -19.80 22.89
N GLU A 101 -22.32 -20.33 23.05
CA GLU A 101 -21.17 -19.54 23.53
C GLU A 101 -19.92 -19.73 22.66
N GLY A 102 -19.37 -18.64 22.11
CA GLY A 102 -18.13 -18.67 21.31
C GLY A 102 -18.32 -18.77 19.79
N ALA A 103 -19.55 -18.62 19.28
CA ALA A 103 -19.84 -18.71 17.84
C ALA A 103 -19.08 -17.66 17.01
N ASP A 104 -18.99 -16.42 17.50
CA ASP A 104 -18.25 -15.35 16.84
C ASP A 104 -16.74 -15.64 16.80
N GLU A 105 -16.18 -16.22 17.88
CA GLU A 105 -14.79 -16.67 17.90
C GLU A 105 -14.53 -17.84 16.94
N ALA A 106 -15.47 -18.78 16.83
CA ALA A 106 -15.38 -19.93 15.92
C ALA A 106 -15.44 -19.50 14.45
N GLU A 107 -16.37 -18.61 14.10
CA GLU A 107 -16.48 -17.98 12.77
C GLU A 107 -15.19 -17.23 12.42
N ARG A 108 -14.67 -16.44 13.36
CA ARG A 108 -13.41 -15.73 13.17
C ARG A 108 -12.22 -16.69 12.99
N ALA A 109 -12.18 -17.79 13.74
CA ALA A 109 -11.12 -18.79 13.59
C ALA A 109 -11.19 -19.48 12.23
N GLY A 110 -12.39 -19.85 11.76
CA GLY A 110 -12.60 -20.42 10.43
C GLY A 110 -12.21 -19.45 9.31
N ALA A 111 -12.56 -18.17 9.44
CA ALA A 111 -12.15 -17.12 8.51
C ALA A 111 -10.62 -16.95 8.44
N VAL A 112 -9.93 -17.04 9.58
CA VAL A 112 -8.46 -16.99 9.65
C VAL A 112 -7.83 -18.20 8.94
N GLU A 113 -8.39 -19.40 9.10
CA GLU A 113 -7.88 -20.59 8.42
C GLU A 113 -8.15 -20.55 6.91
N LEU A 114 -9.34 -20.09 6.49
CA LEU A 114 -9.64 -19.86 5.08
C LEU A 114 -8.69 -18.84 4.47
N LEU A 115 -8.38 -17.75 5.18
CA LEU A 115 -7.38 -16.78 4.74
C LEU A 115 -5.98 -17.39 4.62
N ALA A 116 -5.59 -18.28 5.54
CA ALA A 116 -4.35 -19.02 5.45
C ALA A 116 -4.31 -19.94 4.22
N ALA A 117 -5.42 -20.60 3.87
CA ALA A 117 -5.54 -21.38 2.64
C ALA A 117 -5.45 -20.50 1.38
N LEU A 118 -6.12 -19.34 1.34
CA LEU A 118 -6.03 -18.39 0.23
C LEU A 118 -4.59 -17.93 -0.02
N ARG A 119 -3.78 -17.80 1.04
CA ARG A 119 -2.33 -17.52 0.94
C ARG A 119 -1.57 -18.70 0.32
N ARG A 120 -1.82 -19.92 0.78
CA ARG A 120 -1.16 -21.14 0.26
C ARG A 120 -1.45 -21.36 -1.23
N HIS A 121 -2.67 -21.08 -1.67
CA HIS A 121 -3.10 -21.15 -3.07
C HIS A 121 -2.77 -19.91 -3.90
N LYS A 122 -2.04 -18.93 -3.34
CA LYS A 122 -1.61 -17.70 -4.02
C LYS A 122 -2.78 -16.86 -4.58
N VAL A 123 -3.94 -16.92 -3.93
CA VAL A 123 -5.07 -16.02 -4.22
C VAL A 123 -4.77 -14.63 -3.68
N VAL A 124 -4.20 -14.58 -2.48
CA VAL A 124 -3.77 -13.35 -1.82
C VAL A 124 -2.26 -13.39 -1.60
N SER A 125 -1.58 -12.26 -1.78
CA SER A 125 -0.12 -12.20 -1.65
C SER A 125 0.33 -11.16 -0.66
N ARG A 126 1.54 -11.43 -0.13
CA ARG A 126 2.34 -10.50 0.68
C ARG A 126 2.99 -9.39 -0.13
N GLU A 127 2.53 -9.15 -1.35
CA GLU A 127 2.99 -8.03 -2.15
C GLU A 127 2.07 -6.81 -1.95
N PRO A 128 2.64 -5.58 -2.00
CA PRO A 128 1.85 -4.37 -1.94
C PRO A 128 0.73 -4.35 -2.99
N PRO A 129 -0.44 -3.75 -2.67
CA PRO A 129 -1.41 -3.48 -3.70
C PRO A 129 -0.74 -2.65 -4.79
N PRO A 130 -1.03 -2.95 -6.06
CA PRO A 130 -0.37 -2.29 -7.16
C PRO A 130 -0.63 -0.79 -7.02
N PRO A 131 0.41 0.05 -6.91
CA PRO A 131 0.23 1.50 -6.87
C PRO A 131 -0.56 1.94 -8.12
N PRO A 132 -1.26 3.09 -8.06
CA PRO A 132 -2.24 3.50 -9.07
C PRO A 132 -1.76 3.19 -10.49
N PRO A 133 -2.63 2.61 -11.35
CA PRO A 133 -2.21 2.12 -12.66
C PRO A 133 -1.60 3.27 -13.43
N LEU A 134 -0.33 3.10 -13.79
CA LEU A 134 0.37 4.04 -14.65
C LEU A 134 -0.12 3.83 -16.08
N ARG A 135 -0.52 4.90 -16.75
CA ARG A 135 -0.89 4.87 -18.15
C ARG A 135 0.30 5.27 -18.99
N GLN A 136 0.39 4.70 -20.19
CA GLN A 136 1.33 5.22 -21.18
C GLN A 136 1.09 6.72 -21.39
N GLY A 137 2.16 7.51 -21.33
CA GLY A 137 2.11 8.96 -21.39
C GLY A 137 2.07 9.66 -20.03
N ASP A 138 1.88 8.95 -18.91
CA ASP A 138 1.89 9.58 -17.59
C ASP A 138 3.25 10.20 -17.27
N ALA A 139 3.24 11.44 -16.77
CA ALA A 139 4.41 12.06 -16.17
C ALA A 139 4.72 11.40 -14.82
N VAL A 140 5.95 10.97 -14.64
CA VAL A 140 6.42 10.23 -13.46
C VAL A 140 7.80 10.71 -13.03
N LEU A 141 8.18 10.41 -11.79
CA LEU A 141 9.57 10.33 -11.37
C LEU A 141 10.00 8.88 -11.39
N ALA A 142 11.18 8.59 -11.91
CA ALA A 142 11.75 7.26 -11.90
C ALA A 142 13.20 7.26 -11.45
N VAL A 143 13.65 6.18 -10.82
CA VAL A 143 15.06 6.04 -10.44
C VAL A 143 15.90 5.68 -11.67
N LEU A 144 16.86 6.53 -12.04
CA LEU A 144 17.81 6.27 -13.11
C LEU A 144 18.89 5.29 -12.63
N GLN A 145 19.21 4.27 -13.42
CA GLN A 145 20.14 3.21 -12.99
C GLN A 145 21.60 3.69 -12.89
N GLU A 146 21.96 4.71 -13.65
CA GLU A 146 23.32 5.26 -13.74
C GLU A 146 23.78 5.90 -12.43
N ASP A 147 22.92 6.69 -11.79
CA ASP A 147 23.23 7.45 -10.58
C ASP A 147 22.44 6.97 -9.36
N GLY A 148 21.34 6.22 -9.57
CA GLY A 148 20.47 5.77 -8.49
C GLY A 148 19.56 6.87 -7.94
N ASP A 149 19.46 8.01 -8.62
CA ASP A 149 18.64 9.16 -8.21
C ASP A 149 17.32 9.21 -8.99
N TRP A 150 16.36 9.95 -8.43
CA TRP A 150 15.04 10.15 -9.02
C TRP A 150 15.08 11.26 -10.08
N HIS A 151 14.52 10.98 -11.25
CA HIS A 151 14.48 11.92 -12.38
C HIS A 151 13.11 11.91 -13.06
N GLU A 152 12.77 13.04 -13.69
CA GLU A 152 11.55 13.17 -14.49
C GLU A 152 11.58 12.20 -15.67
N ALA A 153 10.48 11.49 -15.84
CA ALA A 153 10.29 10.53 -16.91
C ALA A 153 8.82 10.48 -17.36
N ILE A 154 8.59 9.85 -18.51
CA ILE A 154 7.26 9.58 -19.06
C ILE A 154 7.10 8.07 -19.16
N VAL A 155 5.95 7.54 -18.78
CA VAL A 155 5.66 6.10 -18.92
C VAL A 155 5.52 5.76 -20.40
N GLU A 156 6.38 4.85 -20.89
CA GLU A 156 6.34 4.41 -22.29
C GLU A 156 5.45 3.17 -22.44
N SER A 157 5.57 2.18 -21.56
CA SER A 157 4.73 0.98 -21.57
C SER A 157 4.78 0.22 -20.23
N LEU A 158 3.69 -0.49 -19.94
CA LEU A 158 3.65 -1.49 -18.87
C LEU A 158 4.03 -2.86 -19.45
N LYS A 159 4.96 -3.56 -18.81
CA LYS A 159 5.39 -4.90 -19.23
C LYS A 159 5.00 -5.92 -18.18
N LEU A 160 4.14 -6.85 -18.59
CA LEU A 160 3.81 -8.04 -17.81
C LEU A 160 5.02 -9.00 -17.82
N PRO A 161 5.25 -9.73 -16.72
CA PRO A 161 6.29 -10.74 -16.69
C PRO A 161 5.99 -11.85 -17.73
N PRO A 162 7.00 -12.31 -18.49
CA PRO A 162 6.80 -13.28 -19.58
C PRO A 162 6.27 -14.65 -19.14
N SER A 163 6.26 -14.97 -17.84
CA SER A 163 5.87 -16.29 -17.31
C SER A 163 4.72 -16.24 -16.30
N GLY A 164 4.03 -15.11 -16.14
CA GLY A 164 2.99 -14.94 -15.11
C GLY A 164 3.50 -15.00 -13.66
N GLY A 165 4.82 -15.18 -13.47
CA GLY A 165 5.50 -15.05 -12.19
C GLY A 165 6.47 -13.87 -12.21
N GLY A 166 6.32 -12.95 -11.25
CA GLY A 166 7.18 -11.79 -11.06
C GLY A 166 6.42 -10.47 -10.99
N ALA A 167 7.00 -9.47 -10.32
CA ALA A 167 6.40 -8.14 -10.20
C ALA A 167 6.33 -7.44 -11.58
N PRO A 168 5.26 -6.67 -11.87
CA PRO A 168 5.12 -5.91 -13.11
C PRO A 168 6.26 -4.90 -13.28
N ARG A 169 6.76 -4.78 -14.52
CA ARG A 169 7.84 -3.84 -14.88
C ARG A 169 7.26 -2.67 -15.68
N VAL A 170 7.86 -1.51 -15.51
CA VAL A 170 7.45 -0.28 -16.22
C VAL A 170 8.62 0.17 -17.08
N ALA A 171 8.37 0.40 -18.36
CA ALA A 171 9.30 1.10 -19.22
C ALA A 171 9.02 2.60 -19.13
N VAL A 172 10.04 3.37 -18.75
CA VAL A 172 9.97 4.82 -18.64
C VAL A 172 11.00 5.47 -19.57
N ARG A 173 10.66 6.63 -20.10
CA ARG A 173 11.53 7.49 -20.90
C ARG A 173 11.91 8.72 -20.09
N PHE A 174 13.18 8.83 -19.70
CA PHE A 174 13.66 9.99 -18.95
C PHE A 174 13.59 11.26 -19.81
N VAL A 175 13.04 12.34 -19.26
CA VAL A 175 12.78 13.60 -19.97
C VAL A 175 14.08 14.24 -20.43
N GLU A 176 15.07 14.34 -19.53
CA GLU A 176 16.34 15.03 -19.80
C GLU A 176 17.20 14.29 -20.85
N TRP A 177 17.29 12.96 -20.76
CA TRP A 177 18.20 12.16 -21.59
C TRP A 177 17.51 11.42 -22.74
N GLN A 178 16.18 11.43 -22.81
CA GLN A 178 15.39 10.61 -23.73
C GLN A 178 15.71 9.10 -23.64
N LYS A 179 16.32 8.67 -22.53
CA LYS A 179 16.72 7.27 -22.29
C LYS A 179 15.48 6.46 -21.93
N LEU A 180 15.29 5.33 -22.62
CA LEU A 180 14.34 4.30 -22.22
C LEU A 180 14.96 3.37 -21.17
N GLN A 181 14.23 3.10 -20.09
CA GLN A 181 14.65 2.20 -19.04
C GLN A 181 13.48 1.36 -18.53
N GLU A 182 13.69 0.05 -18.44
CA GLU A 182 12.80 -0.84 -17.71
C GLU A 182 13.18 -0.86 -16.23
N THR A 183 12.21 -0.56 -15.37
CA THR A 183 12.40 -0.56 -13.92
C THR A 183 11.22 -1.22 -13.21
N MET A 184 11.41 -1.49 -11.92
CA MET A 184 10.34 -2.03 -11.07
C MET A 184 9.30 -0.94 -10.79
N ARG A 185 8.03 -1.32 -10.65
CA ARG A 185 6.93 -0.36 -10.40
C ARG A 185 7.16 0.52 -9.16
N HIS A 186 7.79 0.00 -8.10
CA HIS A 186 8.12 0.76 -6.89
C HIS A 186 9.20 1.83 -7.09
N LYS A 187 9.96 1.77 -8.20
CA LYS A 187 10.95 2.80 -8.58
C LYS A 187 10.36 3.85 -9.53
N VAL A 188 9.03 3.95 -9.59
CA VAL A 188 8.30 4.91 -10.41
C VAL A 188 7.19 5.53 -9.57
N ILE A 189 7.13 6.86 -9.50
CA ILE A 189 6.12 7.61 -8.76
C ILE A 189 5.39 8.50 -9.76
N SER A 190 4.05 8.47 -9.77
CA SER A 190 3.27 9.38 -10.61
C SER A 190 3.46 10.83 -10.17
N MET A 191 3.65 11.74 -11.12
CA MET A 191 3.70 13.18 -10.87
C MET A 191 2.30 13.82 -10.87
N VAL A 192 1.27 13.07 -11.29
CA VAL A 192 -0.12 13.57 -11.28
C VAL A 192 -0.49 13.90 -9.85
N GLU A 193 -0.80 15.17 -9.59
CA GLU A 193 -1.35 15.61 -8.32
C GLU A 193 -2.60 14.78 -8.03
N VAL A 194 -2.54 13.95 -6.99
CA VAL A 194 -3.78 13.44 -6.41
C VAL A 194 -4.43 14.68 -5.81
N ALA A 195 -5.64 15.03 -6.26
CA ALA A 195 -6.38 16.12 -5.66
C ALA A 195 -6.49 15.83 -4.16
N ASP A 196 -5.87 16.67 -3.34
CA ASP A 196 -6.00 16.57 -1.90
C ASP A 196 -7.44 16.88 -1.51
N ASP A 197 -7.88 16.27 -0.41
CA ASP A 197 -9.14 16.53 0.28
C ASP A 197 -9.33 18.06 0.44
N GLU A 198 -10.37 18.63 -0.18
CA GLU A 198 -10.68 20.06 -0.12
C GLU A 198 -10.84 20.51 1.34
N GLY A 199 -9.78 21.05 1.97
CA GLY A 199 -9.87 21.58 3.33
C GLY A 199 -8.63 21.46 4.24
N ALA A 200 -7.50 20.93 3.79
CA ALA A 200 -6.28 20.96 4.61
C ALA A 200 -5.76 22.41 4.78
N ALA A 201 -5.78 22.92 6.01
CA ALA A 201 -5.22 24.24 6.32
C ALA A 201 -3.72 24.28 5.98
N GLU A 202 -3.32 25.16 5.06
CA GLU A 202 -1.92 25.37 4.70
C GLU A 202 -1.22 26.18 5.80
N SER A 203 -0.13 25.65 6.35
CA SER A 203 0.74 26.39 7.27
C SER A 203 2.18 26.42 6.74
N GLU A 204 2.92 27.47 7.09
CA GLU A 204 4.36 27.52 6.81
C GLU A 204 5.10 26.79 7.94
N GLY A 205 6.06 25.94 7.58
CA GLY A 205 6.84 25.19 8.55
C GLY A 205 7.88 24.31 7.88
N GLU A 206 8.54 23.48 8.69
CA GLU A 206 9.48 22.46 8.22
C GLU A 206 8.76 21.11 8.03
N CYS A 207 8.85 20.55 6.83
CA CYS A 207 8.24 19.25 6.52
C CYS A 207 8.89 18.13 7.35
N GLU A 208 8.09 17.37 8.10
CA GLU A 208 8.58 16.33 9.02
C GLU A 208 9.29 15.15 8.33
N MET A 209 9.10 14.97 7.02
CA MET A 209 9.84 13.97 6.24
C MET A 209 11.08 14.54 5.54
N CYS A 210 10.92 15.60 4.74
CA CYS A 210 12.02 16.09 3.88
C CYS A 210 12.78 17.29 4.45
N HIS A 211 12.41 17.80 5.62
CA HIS A 211 13.06 18.90 6.32
C HIS A 211 13.13 20.23 5.55
N ARG A 212 12.32 20.38 4.49
CA ARG A 212 12.23 21.64 3.74
C ARG A 212 11.26 22.59 4.43
N SER A 213 11.67 23.85 4.56
CA SER A 213 10.81 24.94 5.01
C SER A 213 9.91 25.42 3.86
N MET A 214 8.62 25.09 3.91
CA MET A 214 7.67 25.45 2.85
C MET A 214 6.23 25.37 3.37
N ARG A 215 5.25 25.52 2.48
CA ARG A 215 3.85 25.25 2.80
C ARG A 215 3.63 23.77 3.06
N LEU A 216 2.98 23.48 4.17
CA LEU A 216 2.69 22.15 4.67
C LEU A 216 1.18 21.92 4.71
N THR A 217 0.83 20.66 4.69
CA THR A 217 -0.52 20.11 4.82
C THR A 217 -0.49 19.12 5.97
N PHE A 218 -1.60 19.02 6.72
CA PHE A 218 -1.72 18.03 7.76
C PHE A 218 -2.07 16.66 7.15
N HIS A 219 -1.17 15.69 7.29
CA HIS A 219 -1.37 14.31 6.84
C HIS A 219 -1.79 13.44 8.02
N HIS A 220 -2.92 12.74 7.90
CA HIS A 220 -3.41 11.85 8.93
C HIS A 220 -2.65 10.51 8.85
N LEU A 221 -1.78 10.24 9.83
CA LEU A 221 -1.01 8.99 9.89
C LEU A 221 -1.91 7.77 10.16
N VAL A 222 -3.09 8.00 10.74
CA VAL A 222 -4.22 7.06 10.69
C VAL A 222 -5.31 7.71 9.81
N PRO A 223 -5.39 7.37 8.51
CA PRO A 223 -6.30 8.03 7.57
C PRO A 223 -7.75 8.00 8.02
N LYS A 224 -8.50 9.08 7.75
CA LYS A 224 -9.91 9.25 8.17
C LYS A 224 -10.83 8.12 7.76
N GLU A 225 -10.66 7.60 6.55
CA GLU A 225 -11.43 6.47 6.03
C GLU A 225 -11.29 5.22 6.91
N THR A 226 -10.18 5.08 7.63
CA THR A 226 -9.91 3.94 8.52
C THR A 226 -10.40 4.15 9.94
N HIS A 227 -10.87 5.37 10.31
CA HIS A 227 -11.24 5.68 11.69
C HIS A 227 -12.34 4.77 12.24
N GLY A 228 -13.30 4.35 11.41
CA GLY A 228 -14.37 3.44 11.81
C GLY A 228 -13.88 2.08 12.32
N ARG A 229 -12.67 1.65 11.91
CA ARG A 229 -12.05 0.41 12.37
C ARG A 229 -11.50 0.50 13.80
N TYR A 230 -11.08 1.68 14.23
CA TYR A 230 -10.34 1.85 15.49
C TYR A 230 -11.12 2.63 16.56
N LEU A 231 -12.10 3.44 16.16
CA LEU A 231 -12.91 4.24 17.08
C LEU A 231 -13.63 3.37 18.12
N GLY A 232 -13.39 3.64 19.40
CA GLY A 232 -13.97 2.89 20.52
C GLY A 232 -13.47 1.46 20.69
N LYS A 233 -12.43 1.05 19.93
CA LYS A 233 -11.86 -0.30 19.93
C LYS A 233 -10.41 -0.26 20.39
N ALA A 234 -9.48 -0.88 19.64
CA ALA A 234 -8.05 -0.75 19.86
C ALA A 234 -7.43 0.22 18.85
N LEU A 235 -6.42 0.98 19.27
CA LEU A 235 -5.59 1.77 18.35
C LEU A 235 -4.67 0.85 17.52
N PRO A 236 -4.26 1.27 16.32
CA PRO A 236 -3.31 0.50 15.54
C PRO A 236 -1.98 0.28 16.29
N PRO A 237 -1.24 -0.81 16.01
CA PRO A 237 0.01 -1.10 16.69
C PRO A 237 1.02 0.05 16.61
N GLY A 238 1.56 0.46 17.77
CA GLY A 238 2.52 1.55 17.89
C GLY A 238 1.92 2.95 17.97
N VAL A 239 0.62 3.14 17.64
CA VAL A 239 -0.03 4.45 17.72
C VAL A 239 -0.18 4.89 19.16
N SER A 240 -0.48 3.97 20.08
CA SER A 240 -0.60 4.28 21.51
C SER A 240 0.70 4.84 22.08
N GLU A 241 1.84 4.23 21.76
CA GLU A 241 3.17 4.65 22.19
C GLU A 241 3.55 5.98 21.54
N ALA A 242 3.34 6.12 20.23
CA ALA A 242 3.64 7.35 19.50
C ALA A 242 2.77 8.53 19.96
N ALA A 243 1.48 8.31 20.22
CA ALA A 243 0.57 9.31 20.76
C ALA A 243 1.05 9.81 22.13
N ARG A 244 1.46 8.90 23.03
CA ARG A 244 2.04 9.27 24.33
C ARG A 244 3.32 10.09 24.15
N ALA A 245 4.21 9.69 23.24
CA ALA A 245 5.44 10.42 22.96
C ALA A 245 5.17 11.85 22.45
N ALA A 246 4.07 12.04 21.71
CA ALA A 246 3.59 13.33 21.25
C ALA A 246 2.74 14.10 22.29
N GLY A 247 2.67 13.63 23.54
CA GLY A 247 1.90 14.27 24.61
C GLY A 247 0.37 14.16 24.46
N MET A 248 -0.10 13.21 23.66
CA MET A 248 -1.52 12.93 23.45
C MET A 248 -1.98 11.76 24.33
N GLU A 249 -3.25 11.81 24.74
CA GLU A 249 -3.87 10.69 25.43
C GLU A 249 -4.18 9.56 24.43
N PRO A 250 -3.64 8.33 24.62
CA PRO A 250 -3.75 7.22 23.67
C PRO A 250 -5.07 6.49 23.82
N GLN A 251 -6.18 7.23 23.79
CA GLN A 251 -7.51 6.65 23.77
C GLN A 251 -8.02 6.57 22.32
N PRO A 252 -8.71 5.49 21.93
CA PRO A 252 -9.28 5.28 20.60
C PRO A 252 -10.49 6.19 20.35
N SER A 253 -10.27 7.51 20.40
CA SER A 253 -11.29 8.55 20.30
C SER A 253 -11.24 9.25 18.95
N ARG A 254 -12.38 9.82 18.55
CA ARG A 254 -12.45 10.63 17.33
C ARG A 254 -11.54 11.85 17.41
N GLU A 255 -11.33 12.40 18.60
CA GLU A 255 -10.40 13.51 18.81
C GLU A 255 -8.96 13.08 18.51
N LEU A 256 -8.47 12.00 19.11
CA LEU A 256 -7.12 11.51 18.88
C LEU A 256 -6.90 11.22 17.39
N LEU A 257 -7.79 10.44 16.77
CA LEU A 257 -7.64 10.00 15.38
C LEU A 257 -7.64 11.17 14.38
N ASN A 258 -8.33 12.28 14.67
CA ASN A 258 -8.29 13.47 13.82
C ASN A 258 -7.06 14.37 14.08
N ARG A 259 -6.47 14.31 15.27
CA ARG A 259 -5.30 15.12 15.65
C ARG A 259 -3.97 14.41 15.44
N TYR A 260 -4.00 13.09 15.31
CA TYR A 260 -2.82 12.26 15.12
C TYR A 260 -2.37 12.25 13.66
N GLY A 261 -1.23 12.89 13.40
CA GLY A 261 -0.72 13.08 12.04
C GLY A 261 0.64 13.77 12.01
N ALA A 262 1.06 14.14 10.80
CA ALA A 262 2.32 14.83 10.53
C ALA A 262 2.11 16.01 9.58
N MET A 263 2.90 17.07 9.76
CA MET A 263 2.95 18.22 8.87
C MET A 263 3.89 17.95 7.70
N LEU A 264 3.31 17.67 6.54
CA LEU A 264 4.04 17.28 5.34
C LEU A 264 3.87 18.30 4.22
N CYS A 265 4.93 18.56 3.47
CA CYS A 265 4.79 19.27 2.21
C CYS A 265 3.99 18.43 1.21
N ARG A 266 3.29 19.07 0.26
CA ARG A 266 2.44 18.38 -0.74
C ARG A 266 3.15 17.25 -1.49
N PHE A 267 4.45 17.41 -1.76
CA PHE A 267 5.25 16.38 -2.45
C PHE A 267 5.48 15.14 -1.60
N CYS A 268 5.76 15.31 -0.30
CA CYS A 268 5.85 14.19 0.64
C CYS A 268 4.47 13.58 0.92
N HIS A 269 3.46 14.42 1.15
CA HIS A 269 2.08 14.00 1.39
C HIS A 269 1.59 13.05 0.30
N SER A 270 1.63 13.50 -0.96
CA SER A 270 1.20 12.70 -2.11
C SER A 270 2.04 11.44 -2.28
N THR A 271 3.32 11.45 -1.89
CA THR A 271 4.18 10.27 -1.95
C THR A 271 3.79 9.23 -0.90
N VAL A 272 3.40 9.63 0.31
CA VAL A 272 2.92 8.69 1.35
C VAL A 272 1.65 7.97 0.87
N HIS A 273 0.67 8.68 0.30
CA HIS A 273 -0.54 8.04 -0.25
C HIS A 273 -0.30 7.22 -1.52
N ARG A 274 0.83 7.42 -2.23
CA ARG A 274 1.25 6.55 -3.34
C ARG A 274 2.06 5.35 -2.88
N PHE A 275 2.70 5.45 -1.72
CA PHE A 275 3.56 4.40 -1.16
C PHE A 275 2.73 3.23 -0.65
N ALA A 276 1.67 3.52 0.10
CA ALA A 276 0.77 2.50 0.61
C ALA A 276 -0.69 3.02 0.67
N PRO A 277 -1.69 2.14 0.52
CA PRO A 277 -3.08 2.51 0.74
C PRO A 277 -3.37 2.88 2.20
N ASN A 278 -4.50 3.53 2.41
CA ASN A 278 -4.88 4.12 3.69
C ASN A 278 -4.93 3.11 4.85
N ALA A 279 -5.43 1.89 4.64
CA ALA A 279 -5.49 0.87 5.69
C ALA A 279 -4.08 0.35 6.07
N VAL A 280 -3.20 0.15 5.08
CA VAL A 280 -1.80 -0.22 5.33
C VAL A 280 -1.05 0.92 6.04
N LEU A 281 -1.28 2.17 5.65
CA LEU A 281 -0.73 3.33 6.36
C LEU A 281 -1.16 3.31 7.83
N ALA A 282 -2.46 3.13 8.11
CA ALA A 282 -2.99 3.07 9.46
C ALA A 282 -2.40 1.93 10.31
N GLU A 283 -2.19 0.75 9.73
CA GLU A 283 -1.76 -0.45 10.47
C GLU A 283 -0.23 -0.50 10.65
N ARG A 284 0.52 -0.19 9.60
CA ARG A 284 1.96 -0.51 9.50
C ARG A 284 2.88 0.67 9.32
N PHE A 285 2.39 1.78 8.77
CA PHE A 285 3.20 2.98 8.50
C PHE A 285 2.61 4.23 9.14
N ASN A 286 2.04 4.04 10.33
CA ASN A 286 1.29 5.04 11.09
C ASN A 286 2.16 6.00 11.91
N THR A 287 3.45 6.07 11.63
CA THR A 287 4.38 7.03 12.24
C THR A 287 5.36 7.52 11.18
N VAL A 288 5.90 8.74 11.35
CA VAL A 288 6.93 9.27 10.43
C VAL A 288 8.16 8.36 10.45
N GLU A 289 8.53 7.83 11.62
CA GLU A 289 9.65 6.91 11.79
C GLU A 289 9.44 5.61 10.99
N LYS A 290 8.25 5.00 11.07
CA LYS A 290 7.94 3.78 10.28
C LYS A 290 7.95 4.05 8.78
N LEU A 291 7.52 5.23 8.34
CA LEU A 291 7.61 5.65 6.93
C LEU A 291 9.08 5.81 6.50
N LEU A 292 9.89 6.53 7.27
CA LEU A 292 11.29 6.79 6.96
C LEU A 292 12.17 5.53 7.04
N ALA A 293 11.75 4.51 7.78
CA ALA A 293 12.41 3.20 7.80
C ALA A 293 12.29 2.44 6.47
N GLN A 294 11.41 2.84 5.55
CA GLN A 294 11.22 2.17 4.27
C GLN A 294 12.23 2.67 3.24
N PRO A 295 13.04 1.79 2.60
CA PRO A 295 14.10 2.22 1.67
C PRO A 295 13.60 3.10 0.52
N GLU A 296 12.39 2.85 0.01
CA GLU A 296 11.77 3.62 -1.05
C GLU A 296 11.45 5.06 -0.60
N ILE A 297 10.85 5.19 0.59
CA ILE A 297 10.55 6.49 1.20
C ILE A 297 11.84 7.22 1.56
N GLU A 298 12.82 6.53 2.15
CA GLU A 298 14.10 7.11 2.55
C GLU A 298 14.86 7.67 1.32
N SER A 299 14.94 6.90 0.24
CA SER A 299 15.52 7.32 -1.04
C SER A 299 14.80 8.55 -1.60
N PHE A 300 13.46 8.52 -1.62
CA PHE A 300 12.65 9.63 -2.06
C PHE A 300 12.89 10.89 -1.21
N VAL A 301 12.89 10.76 0.11
CA VAL A 301 13.08 11.87 1.05
C VAL A 301 14.45 12.52 0.87
N ARG A 302 15.49 11.71 0.68
CA ARG A 302 16.86 12.18 0.38
C ARG A 302 16.92 13.00 -0.92
N PHE A 303 16.17 12.59 -1.93
CA PHE A 303 16.01 13.36 -3.16
C PHE A 303 15.18 14.63 -2.94
N ALA A 304 14.04 14.51 -2.26
CA ALA A 304 13.08 15.59 -2.03
C ALA A 304 13.68 16.73 -1.23
N SER A 305 14.53 16.44 -0.23
CA SER A 305 15.21 17.45 0.60
C SER A 305 16.15 18.36 -0.18
N ARG A 306 16.65 17.91 -1.34
CA ARG A 306 17.56 18.67 -2.21
C ARG A 306 16.84 19.48 -3.27
N GLN A 307 15.53 19.28 -3.44
CA GLN A 307 14.76 19.98 -4.47
C GLN A 307 14.57 21.45 -4.09
N ARG A 308 14.84 22.34 -5.05
CA ARG A 308 14.68 23.79 -4.86
C ARG A 308 13.22 24.09 -4.50
N ILE A 309 13.02 24.93 -3.49
CA ILE A 309 11.70 25.48 -3.18
C ILE A 309 11.36 26.45 -4.30
N GLY A 310 10.69 25.97 -5.34
CA GLY A 310 10.16 26.83 -6.39
C GLY A 310 9.18 27.81 -5.74
N LYS A 311 9.30 29.12 -6.06
CA LYS A 311 8.20 30.05 -5.77
C LYS A 311 6.97 29.48 -6.45
N ALA A 312 5.96 29.10 -5.67
CA ALA A 312 4.69 28.62 -6.20
C ALA A 312 4.26 29.52 -7.36
N GLY A 313 4.24 28.96 -8.56
CA GLY A 313 3.74 29.65 -9.74
C GLY A 313 2.29 30.00 -9.45
N ARG A 314 2.03 31.28 -9.21
CA ARG A 314 0.69 31.83 -9.09
C ARG A 314 0.08 31.77 -10.50
N THR A 315 -0.49 30.63 -10.87
CA THR A 315 -1.35 30.54 -12.04
C THR A 315 -2.55 31.46 -11.76
N ARG A 316 -2.63 32.51 -12.58
CA ARG A 316 -3.76 33.44 -12.66
C ARG A 316 -5.00 32.73 -13.16
#